data_AF-A0A7W1M5Z2-F1
#
_entry.id   AF-A0A7W1M5Z2-F1
#
_cell.length_a   1.000
_cell.length_b   1.000
_cell.length_c   1.000
_cell.angle_alpha   90.00
_cell.angle_beta   90.00
_cell.angle_gamma   90.00
#
_symmetry.space_group_name_H-M   'P 1'
#
loop_
_entity.id
_entity.type
_entity.pdbx_description
1 polymer ?
#
loop_
_entity_poly.entity_id
_entity_poly.type
_entity_poly.pdbx_seq_one_letter_code
_entity_poly.pdbx_strand_id
1 'polypeptide(L)'
;MAGRKRDGKERELARSRTLNPHPEAVIDEGFASSGFFDARDVVQVKYEMVRRVEAEGATVSATAGAFGFSRQSYYSAAAALADGGLVGLVPARPG
;
A
#
# COMPACT_ATOMS: atom_id res chain seq x y z
N MET A 1 4.27 -8.75 -24.64
CA MET A 1 5.27 -9.31 -23.71
C MET A 1 5.21 -8.65 -22.32
N ALA A 2 4.05 -8.63 -21.66
CA ALA A 2 3.87 -7.99 -20.33
C ALA A 2 3.65 -8.99 -19.17
N GLY A 3 3.48 -10.29 -19.46
CA GLY A 3 3.28 -11.33 -18.43
C GLY A 3 4.55 -11.66 -17.64
N ARG A 4 5.67 -11.90 -18.33
CA ARG A 4 6.92 -12.34 -17.68
C ARG A 4 7.53 -11.32 -16.70
N LYS A 5 7.31 -10.02 -16.93
CA LYS A 5 7.78 -8.93 -16.05
C LYS A 5 6.92 -8.82 -14.78
N ARG A 6 5.62 -9.14 -14.88
CA ARG A 6 4.66 -9.09 -13.75
C ARG A 6 4.93 -10.17 -12.72
N ASP A 7 5.29 -11.38 -13.16
CA ASP A 7 5.69 -12.47 -12.26
C ASP A 7 7.04 -12.19 -11.57
N GLY A 8 7.94 -11.47 -12.26
CA GLY A 8 9.21 -11.02 -11.67
C GLY A 8 9.00 -10.07 -10.51
N LYS A 9 8.18 -9.03 -10.70
CA LYS A 9 7.88 -8.05 -9.65
C LYS A 9 7.19 -8.71 -8.45
N GLU A 10 6.22 -9.58 -8.67
CA GLU A 10 5.53 -10.29 -7.59
C GLU A 10 6.47 -11.15 -6.74
N ARG A 11 7.39 -11.89 -7.39
CA ARG A 11 8.42 -12.66 -6.70
C ARG A 11 9.33 -11.76 -5.87
N GLU A 12 9.75 -10.61 -6.39
CA GLU A 12 10.58 -9.68 -5.63
C GLU A 12 9.83 -9.08 -4.44
N LEU A 13 8.57 -8.67 -4.63
CA LEU A 13 7.70 -8.20 -3.54
C LEU A 13 7.52 -9.28 -2.46
N ALA A 14 7.38 -10.55 -2.85
CA ALA A 14 7.32 -11.65 -1.90
C ALA A 14 8.64 -11.82 -1.13
N ARG A 15 9.79 -11.77 -1.82
CA ARG A 15 11.13 -11.86 -1.19
C ARG A 15 11.39 -10.71 -0.21
N SER A 16 11.00 -9.49 -0.56
CA SER A 16 11.14 -8.32 0.31
C SER A 16 10.05 -8.23 1.38
N ARG A 17 9.07 -9.14 1.38
CA ARG A 17 7.91 -9.15 2.30
C ARG A 17 7.03 -7.90 2.16
N THR A 18 6.99 -7.35 0.95
CA THR A 18 6.16 -6.18 0.59
C THR A 18 5.03 -6.54 -0.36
N LEU A 19 4.82 -7.84 -0.65
CA LEU A 19 3.66 -8.31 -1.38
C LEU A 19 2.39 -8.10 -0.54
N ASN A 20 1.44 -7.34 -1.09
CA ASN A 20 0.10 -7.20 -0.53
C ASN A 20 -0.67 -8.52 -0.73
N PRO A 21 -1.19 -9.15 0.34
CA PRO A 21 -1.98 -10.38 0.22
C PRO A 21 -3.35 -10.16 -0.43
N HIS A 22 -3.88 -8.93 -0.42
CA HIS A 22 -5.21 -8.59 -0.91
C HIS A 22 -5.18 -7.38 -1.86
N PRO A 23 -4.47 -7.46 -3.01
CA PRO A 23 -4.41 -6.37 -3.97
C PRO A 23 -5.79 -6.01 -4.55
N GLU A 24 -6.73 -6.97 -4.63
CA GLU A 24 -8.11 -6.79 -5.09
C GLU A 24 -8.96 -5.92 -4.16
N ALA A 25 -8.55 -5.76 -2.90
CA ALA A 25 -9.23 -4.89 -1.95
C ALA A 25 -8.89 -3.39 -2.14
N VAL A 26 -7.87 -3.09 -2.96
CA VAL A 26 -7.48 -1.72 -3.30
C VAL A 26 -8.31 -1.26 -4.50
N ILE A 27 -9.38 -0.53 -4.23
CA ILE A 27 -10.33 -0.03 -5.23
C ILE A 27 -10.17 1.47 -5.53
N ASP A 28 -9.12 2.07 -4.98
CA ASP A 28 -8.75 3.45 -5.24
C ASP A 28 -8.58 3.73 -6.74
N GLU A 29 -9.17 4.83 -7.23
CA GLU A 29 -9.16 5.16 -8.65
C GLU A 29 -7.75 5.32 -9.23
N GLY A 30 -6.78 5.80 -8.44
CA GLY A 30 -5.39 5.92 -8.88
C GLY A 30 -4.81 4.55 -9.21
N PHE A 31 -5.05 3.56 -8.35
CA PHE A 31 -4.60 2.18 -8.54
C PHE A 31 -5.36 1.47 -9.67
N ALA A 32 -6.64 1.79 -9.88
CA ALA A 32 -7.45 1.18 -10.93
C ALA A 32 -7.15 1.73 -12.34
N SER A 33 -6.83 3.02 -12.45
CA SER A 33 -6.75 3.73 -13.74
C SER A 33 -5.33 3.95 -14.26
N SER A 34 -4.30 3.77 -13.43
CA SER A 34 -2.91 4.08 -13.76
C SER A 34 -2.00 2.86 -13.70
N GLY A 35 -1.05 2.78 -14.63
CA GLY A 35 0.04 1.79 -14.58
C GLY A 35 1.20 2.16 -13.64
N PHE A 36 1.13 3.33 -12.99
CA PHE A 36 2.15 3.83 -12.08
C PHE A 36 2.05 3.21 -10.68
N PHE A 37 0.81 3.05 -10.18
CA PHE A 37 0.54 2.45 -8.89
C PHE A 37 0.39 0.93 -9.02
N ASP A 38 0.84 0.18 -8.01
CA ASP A 38 0.74 -1.28 -7.99
C ASP A 38 0.12 -1.73 -6.68
N ALA A 39 -1.12 -2.20 -6.74
CA ALA A 39 -1.86 -2.68 -5.56
C ALA A 39 -1.19 -3.87 -4.88
N ARG A 40 -0.28 -4.57 -5.57
CA ARG A 40 0.50 -5.67 -5.02
C ARG A 40 1.66 -5.19 -4.13
N ASP A 41 2.04 -3.93 -4.20
CA ASP A 41 3.10 -3.36 -3.36
C ASP A 41 2.47 -2.72 -2.10
N VAL A 42 2.46 -3.46 -0.98
CA VAL A 42 1.81 -3.02 0.25
C VAL A 42 2.42 -1.75 0.84
N VAL A 43 3.70 -1.48 0.55
CA VAL A 43 4.37 -0.25 1.02
C VAL A 43 3.84 0.94 0.23
N GLN A 44 3.72 0.81 -1.09
CA GLN A 44 3.12 1.84 -1.93
C GLN A 44 1.66 2.10 -1.54
N VAL A 45 0.85 1.05 -1.36
CA VAL A 45 -0.56 1.18 -0.98
C VAL A 45 -0.69 1.94 0.35
N LYS A 46 0.11 1.59 1.37
CA LYS A 46 0.08 2.30 2.66
C LYS A 46 0.56 3.74 2.55
N TYR A 47 1.63 4.00 1.79
CA TYR A 47 2.14 5.34 1.59
C TYR A 47 1.09 6.23 0.92
N GLU A 48 0.50 5.77 -0.18
CA GLU A 48 -0.53 6.53 -0.91
C GLU A 48 -1.81 6.73 -0.09
N MET A 49 -2.18 5.77 0.75
CA MET A 49 -3.28 5.92 1.71
C MET A 49 -3.01 7.08 2.69
N VAL A 50 -1.80 7.15 3.25
CA VAL A 50 -1.41 8.24 4.16
C VAL A 50 -1.31 9.57 3.42
N ARG A 51 -0.60 9.59 2.28
CA ARG A 51 -0.43 10.77 1.42
C ARG A 51 -1.77 11.37 1.02
N ARG A 52 -2.76 10.55 0.64
CA ARG A 52 -4.08 11.03 0.21
C ARG A 52 -4.84 11.74 1.34
N VAL A 53 -4.72 11.27 2.58
CA VAL A 53 -5.32 11.98 3.73
C VAL A 53 -4.53 13.25 4.05
N GLU A 54 -3.21 13.18 4.15
CA GLU A 54 -2.38 14.29 4.61
C GLU A 54 -2.21 15.41 3.59
N ALA A 55 -2.03 15.06 2.31
CA ALA A 55 -1.78 16.03 1.24
C ALA A 55 -3.08 16.54 0.59
N GLU A 56 -4.14 15.74 0.57
CA GLU A 56 -5.40 16.08 -0.12
C GLU A 56 -6.58 16.29 0.84
N GLY A 57 -6.38 16.09 2.14
CA GLY A 57 -7.42 16.29 3.15
C GLY A 57 -8.57 15.27 3.08
N ALA A 58 -8.35 14.13 2.44
CA ALA A 58 -9.37 13.10 2.29
C ALA A 58 -9.77 12.50 3.66
N THR A 59 -11.00 12.01 3.79
CA THR A 59 -11.44 11.43 5.06
C THR A 59 -10.70 10.12 5.34
N VAL A 60 -10.20 9.93 6.56
CA VAL A 60 -9.49 8.70 6.97
C VAL A 60 -10.34 7.46 6.73
N SER A 61 -11.64 7.51 7.05
CA SER A 61 -12.52 6.33 6.92
C SER A 61 -12.75 5.92 5.48
N ALA A 62 -13.03 6.88 4.58
CA ALA A 62 -13.25 6.56 3.18
C ALA A 62 -11.94 6.11 2.50
N THR A 63 -10.84 6.79 2.80
CA THR A 63 -9.52 6.47 2.23
C THR A 63 -9.06 5.10 2.68
N ALA A 64 -9.09 4.80 3.98
CA ALA A 64 -8.71 3.46 4.46
C ALA A 64 -9.54 2.37 3.78
N GLY A 65 -10.87 2.56 3.67
CA GLY A 65 -11.75 1.60 3.00
C GLY A 65 -11.41 1.40 1.51
N ALA A 66 -11.16 2.49 0.77
CA ALA A 66 -10.79 2.43 -0.65
C ALA A 66 -9.44 1.73 -0.89
N PHE A 67 -8.55 1.75 0.11
CA PHE A 67 -7.24 1.10 0.06
C PHE A 67 -7.25 -0.30 0.68
N GLY A 68 -8.42 -0.85 1.05
CA GLY A 68 -8.54 -2.21 1.60
C GLY A 68 -8.12 -2.33 3.07
N PHE A 69 -8.11 -1.24 3.82
CA PHE A 69 -7.63 -1.15 5.19
C PHE A 69 -8.68 -0.62 6.18
N SER A 70 -8.42 -0.83 7.47
CA SER A 70 -9.21 -0.23 8.54
C SER A 70 -8.70 1.17 8.92
N ARG A 71 -9.51 1.96 9.63
CA ARG A 71 -9.05 3.23 10.24
C ARG A 71 -7.86 3.03 11.17
N GLN A 72 -7.82 1.94 11.94
CA GLN A 72 -6.70 1.64 12.82
C GLN A 72 -5.42 1.42 12.00
N SER A 73 -5.52 0.69 10.90
CA SER A 73 -4.41 0.44 9.98
C SER A 73 -3.85 1.73 9.38
N TYR A 74 -4.71 2.73 9.10
CA TYR A 74 -4.26 4.08 8.73
C TYR A 74 -3.37 4.69 9.81
N TYR A 75 -3.84 4.77 11.06
CA TYR A 75 -3.08 5.42 12.13
C TYR A 75 -1.75 4.70 12.40
N SER A 76 -1.73 3.37 12.36
CA SER A 76 -0.49 2.60 12.48
C SER A 76 0.48 2.87 11.33
N ALA A 77 -0.02 2.98 10.09
CA ALA A 77 0.81 3.31 8.94
C ALA A 77 1.35 4.74 8.99
N ALA A 78 0.52 5.72 9.36
CA ALA A 78 0.92 7.12 9.51
C ALA A 78 2.01 7.27 10.58
N ALA A 79 1.84 6.64 11.75
CA ALA A 79 2.86 6.63 12.80
C ALA A 79 4.16 5.96 12.34
N ALA A 80 4.08 4.78 11.72
CA ALA A 80 5.26 4.08 11.22
C ALA A 80 6.00 4.86 10.11
N LEU A 81 5.26 5.57 9.25
CA LEU A 81 5.83 6.45 8.22
C LEU A 81 6.52 7.67 8.84
N ALA A 82 5.92 8.29 9.86
CA ALA A 82 6.49 9.42 10.56
C ALA A 82 7.78 9.04 11.30
N ASP A 83 7.80 7.88 11.95
CA ASP A 83 8.94 7.42 12.77
C ASP A 83 10.08 6.83 11.93
N GLY A 84 9.74 6.07 10.87
CA GLY A 84 10.69 5.22 10.15
C GLY A 84 10.74 5.44 8.63
N GLY A 85 10.02 6.44 8.11
CA GLY A 85 9.90 6.65 6.67
C GLY A 85 9.28 5.44 5.96
N LEU A 86 9.57 5.29 4.66
CA LEU A 86 9.05 4.16 3.86
C LEU A 86 9.49 2.79 4.42
N VAL A 87 10.66 2.72 5.05
CA VAL A 87 11.15 1.47 5.67
C VAL A 87 10.25 1.06 6.84
N GLY A 88 9.70 2.02 7.58
CA GLY A 88 8.72 1.77 8.65
C GLY A 88 7.43 1.10 8.18
N LEU A 89 7.08 1.22 6.90
CA LEU A 89 5.87 0.60 6.34
C LEU A 89 6.06 -0.89 5.98
N VAL A 90 7.31 -1.38 5.94
CA VAL A 90 7.62 -2.78 5.64
C VAL A 90 7.14 -3.66 6.80
N PRO A 91 6.33 -4.71 6.54
CA PRO A 91 5.88 -5.63 7.57
C PRO A 91 7.02 -6.22 8.43
N ALA A 92 6.86 -6.15 9.75
CA ALA A 92 7.76 -6.79 10.70
C ALA A 92 7.79 -8.32 10.49
N ARG A 93 8.87 -8.99 10.91
CA ARG A 93 8.89 -10.46 10.93
C ARG A 93 7.89 -10.92 12.00
N PRO A 94 7.07 -11.95 11.73
CA PRO A 94 6.38 -12.67 12.79
C PRO A 94 7.41 -13.15 13.81
N GLY A 95 7.10 -13.00 15.10
CA GLY A 95 7.88 -13.57 16.20
C GLY A 95 7.66 -15.06 16.35
#